data_AF-A0A378VSN2-F1
#
_entry.id   AF-A0A378VSN2-F1
#
_cell.length_a   1.000
_cell.length_b   1.000
_cell.length_c   1.000
_cell.angle_alpha   90.00
_cell.angle_beta   90.00
_cell.angle_gamma   90.00
#
_symmetry.space_group_name_H-M   'P 1'
#
loop_
_entity.id
_entity.type
_entity.pdbx_description
1 polymer ?
#
loop_
_entity_poly.entity_id
_entity_poly.type
_entity_poly.pdbx_seq_one_letter_code
_entity_poly.pdbx_strand_id
1 'polypeptide(L)'
;MTKQLKLSALFVALLASGTAVAGEASVQGYTVSGQSNEIVRNNYGECWKNAYFDKASQGRVECGDAVAVPEPEPAPVAVVEQAPQYVDETISLSAKTLFGFDKDSLRAEAQDNLKVLAQRLSRTNVQSVRVEGHTDFMGSENTIRLCPNAAHT
;
A
#
# COMPACT_ATOMS: atom_id res chain seq x y z
N MET A 1 7.45 48.92 -23.39
CA MET A 1 7.33 48.32 -22.05
C MET A 1 6.01 47.57 -21.96
N THR A 2 6.10 46.26 -21.79
CA THR A 2 5.01 45.27 -21.79
C THR A 2 4.31 45.20 -20.43
N LYS A 3 2.98 45.14 -20.40
CA LYS A 3 2.22 44.58 -19.28
C LYS A 3 1.04 43.76 -19.78
N GLN A 4 1.23 42.44 -19.76
CA GLN A 4 0.24 41.39 -19.96
C GLN A 4 -0.52 41.18 -18.65
N LEU A 5 -1.83 41.37 -18.62
CA LEU A 5 -2.69 40.88 -17.53
C LEU A 5 -3.30 39.54 -17.95
N LYS A 6 -2.80 38.47 -17.35
CA LYS A 6 -3.32 37.12 -17.50
C LYS A 6 -4.55 36.95 -16.60
N LEU A 7 -5.73 36.91 -17.21
CA LEU A 7 -6.97 36.40 -16.62
C LEU A 7 -7.36 35.16 -17.43
N SER A 8 -7.21 33.98 -16.85
CA SER A 8 -7.90 32.78 -17.33
C SER A 8 -8.08 31.84 -16.16
N ALA A 9 -9.34 31.64 -15.84
CA ALA A 9 -9.85 30.97 -14.66
C ALA A 9 -10.00 29.46 -14.90
N LEU A 10 -9.83 28.71 -13.81
CA LEU A 10 -10.30 27.34 -13.58
C LEU A 10 -11.68 27.06 -14.20
N PHE A 11 -11.79 26.00 -15.01
CA PHE A 11 -12.96 25.15 -15.32
C PHE A 11 -12.40 24.03 -16.23
N VAL A 12 -12.61 22.72 -16.09
CA VAL A 12 -13.80 21.92 -15.78
C VAL A 12 -13.33 20.53 -15.31
N ALA A 13 -13.87 20.04 -14.20
CA ALA A 13 -13.82 18.62 -13.84
C ALA A 13 -14.75 17.84 -14.78
N LEU A 14 -14.18 16.97 -15.64
CA LEU A 14 -14.96 16.12 -16.52
C LEU A 14 -15.28 14.80 -15.81
N LEU A 15 -16.56 14.62 -15.49
CA LEU A 15 -17.14 13.45 -14.85
C LEU A 15 -17.01 12.22 -15.76
N ALA A 16 -16.37 11.17 -15.27
CA ALA A 16 -16.37 9.86 -15.88
C ALA A 16 -17.78 9.27 -15.83
N SER A 17 -18.50 9.31 -16.96
CA SER A 17 -19.78 8.63 -17.13
C SER A 17 -19.51 7.23 -17.68
N GLY A 18 -19.37 6.25 -16.79
CA GLY A 18 -19.30 4.84 -17.18
C GLY A 18 -20.68 4.35 -17.58
N THR A 19 -20.93 4.14 -18.87
CA THR A 19 -22.10 3.38 -19.33
C THR A 19 -21.82 1.89 -19.12
N ALA A 20 -22.50 1.28 -18.16
CA ALA A 20 -22.54 -0.18 -18.04
C ALA A 20 -23.28 -0.75 -19.25
N VAL A 21 -22.57 -1.51 -20.09
CA VAL A 21 -23.19 -2.34 -21.12
C VAL A 21 -23.59 -3.65 -20.43
N ALA A 22 -24.89 -3.86 -20.23
CA ALA A 22 -25.41 -5.18 -19.88
C ALA A 22 -25.30 -6.07 -21.13
N GLY A 23 -24.39 -7.04 -21.10
CA GLY A 23 -24.27 -8.03 -22.18
C GLY A 23 -25.52 -8.90 -22.24
N GLU A 24 -26.15 -8.98 -23.40
CA GLU A 24 -27.30 -9.85 -23.65
C GLU A 24 -26.89 -11.32 -23.55
N ALA A 25 -27.19 -11.95 -22.42
CA ALA A 25 -27.10 -13.40 -22.30
C ALA A 25 -28.21 -14.02 -23.16
N SER A 26 -27.86 -14.88 -24.12
CA SER A 26 -28.85 -15.61 -24.92
C SER A 26 -29.81 -16.35 -23.99
N VAL A 27 -31.11 -16.03 -24.06
CA VAL A 27 -32.11 -16.63 -23.18
C VAL A 27 -32.52 -17.99 -23.72
N GLN A 28 -31.77 -19.03 -23.33
CA GLN A 28 -32.03 -20.40 -23.73
C GLN A 28 -33.24 -20.98 -22.96
N GLY A 29 -34.04 -21.83 -23.63
CA GLY A 29 -35.18 -22.53 -23.05
C GLY A 29 -36.52 -21.78 -23.02
N TYR A 30 -36.53 -20.46 -23.26
CA TYR A 30 -37.76 -19.66 -23.33
C TYR A 30 -38.03 -19.14 -24.75
N THR A 31 -39.29 -18.83 -25.02
CA THR A 31 -39.68 -18.12 -26.24
C THR A 31 -39.38 -16.64 -26.06
N VAL A 32 -38.57 -16.09 -26.97
CA VAL A 32 -38.18 -14.68 -26.98
C VAL A 32 -38.86 -13.90 -28.09
N SER A 33 -39.10 -12.61 -27.86
CA SER A 33 -39.56 -11.68 -28.87
C SER A 33 -38.44 -11.42 -29.89
N GLY A 34 -38.73 -11.56 -31.19
CA GLY A 34 -37.74 -11.34 -32.24
C GLY A 34 -37.22 -9.90 -32.36
N GLN A 35 -37.84 -8.93 -31.68
CA GLN A 35 -37.46 -7.51 -31.72
C GLN A 35 -36.66 -7.06 -30.48
N SER A 36 -37.03 -7.55 -29.30
CA SER A 36 -36.41 -7.13 -28.03
C SER A 36 -35.56 -8.23 -27.37
N ASN A 37 -35.58 -9.45 -27.92
CA ASN A 37 -34.93 -10.63 -27.34
C ASN A 37 -35.38 -10.93 -25.89
N GLU A 38 -36.52 -10.38 -25.48
CA GLU A 38 -37.09 -10.57 -24.14
C GLU A 38 -38.01 -11.79 -24.09
N ILE A 39 -38.11 -12.41 -22.92
CA ILE A 39 -39.01 -13.53 -22.67
C ILE A 39 -40.46 -13.08 -22.85
N VAL A 40 -41.20 -13.77 -23.72
CA VAL A 40 -42.63 -13.52 -23.91
C VAL A 40 -43.39 -13.97 -22.66
N ARG A 41 -44.25 -13.09 -22.14
CA ARG A 41 -45.06 -13.33 -20.94
C ARG A 41 -46.54 -13.02 -21.18
N ASN A 42 -47.43 -13.66 -20.42
CA ASN A 42 -48.86 -13.31 -20.42
C ASN A 42 -49.18 -12.26 -19.32
N ASN A 43 -50.44 -11.82 -19.25
CA ASN A 43 -50.90 -10.84 -18.25
C ASN A 43 -50.88 -11.38 -16.80
N TYR A 44 -50.72 -12.69 -16.62
CA TYR A 44 -50.57 -13.33 -15.31
C TYR A 44 -49.09 -13.49 -14.90
N GLY A 45 -48.15 -13.01 -15.72
CA GLY A 45 -46.72 -13.07 -15.44
C GLY A 45 -46.03 -14.38 -15.80
N GLU A 46 -46.72 -15.31 -16.46
CA GLU A 46 -46.18 -16.62 -16.86
C GLU A 46 -45.29 -16.49 -18.11
N CYS A 47 -44.13 -17.14 -18.09
CA CYS A 47 -43.17 -17.16 -19.19
C CYS A 47 -43.41 -18.34 -20.15
N TRP A 48 -43.40 -18.07 -21.45
CA TRP A 48 -43.52 -19.12 -22.47
C TRP A 48 -42.20 -19.87 -22.66
N LYS A 49 -42.28 -21.20 -22.60
CA LYS A 49 -41.13 -22.13 -22.72
C LYS A 49 -41.11 -22.78 -24.08
N ASN A 50 -39.92 -23.11 -24.58
CA ASN A 50 -39.77 -23.89 -25.80
C ASN A 50 -39.59 -25.39 -25.48
N ALA A 51 -39.56 -26.24 -26.52
CA ALA A 51 -39.47 -27.69 -26.37
C ALA A 51 -38.13 -28.20 -25.79
N TYR A 52 -37.12 -27.33 -25.70
CA TYR A 52 -35.78 -27.65 -25.20
C TYR A 52 -35.54 -27.08 -23.79
N PHE A 53 -36.60 -26.63 -23.10
CA PHE A 53 -36.49 -26.07 -21.77
C PHE A 53 -36.03 -27.11 -20.74
N ASP A 54 -34.90 -26.83 -20.10
CA ASP A 54 -34.41 -27.57 -18.95
C ASP A 54 -34.50 -26.72 -17.68
N LYS A 55 -35.36 -27.14 -16.74
CA LYS A 55 -35.60 -26.39 -15.49
C LYS A 55 -34.34 -26.28 -14.62
N ALA A 56 -33.48 -27.28 -14.61
CA ALA A 56 -32.32 -27.32 -13.73
C ALA A 56 -31.24 -26.31 -14.15
N SER A 57 -31.02 -26.16 -15.45
CA SER A 57 -29.97 -25.29 -16.01
C SER A 57 -30.48 -23.93 -16.51
N GLN A 58 -31.75 -23.84 -16.93
CA GLN A 58 -32.34 -22.65 -17.53
C GLN A 58 -33.49 -22.09 -16.70
N GLY A 59 -33.81 -22.68 -15.55
CA GLY A 59 -34.81 -22.16 -14.63
C GLY A 59 -34.49 -20.72 -14.23
N ARG A 60 -35.51 -19.85 -14.28
CA ARG A 60 -35.39 -18.43 -13.99
C ARG A 60 -36.31 -18.04 -12.85
N VAL A 61 -35.81 -17.25 -11.91
CA VAL A 61 -36.57 -16.80 -10.73
C VAL A 61 -37.72 -15.91 -11.19
N GLU A 62 -37.47 -15.05 -12.16
CA GLU A 62 -38.45 -14.14 -12.76
C GLU A 62 -39.59 -14.87 -13.49
N CYS A 63 -39.44 -16.17 -13.77
CA CYS A 63 -40.45 -17.03 -14.40
C CYS A 63 -41.02 -18.08 -13.43
N GLY A 64 -40.65 -18.03 -12.14
CA GLY A 64 -41.07 -19.02 -11.13
C GLY A 64 -40.43 -20.40 -11.30
N ASP A 65 -39.39 -20.51 -12.11
CA ASP A 65 -38.79 -21.78 -12.48
C ASP A 65 -37.53 -22.15 -11.70
N ALA A 66 -36.86 -21.15 -11.13
CA ALA A 66 -35.77 -21.30 -10.18
C ALA A 66 -36.13 -20.64 -8.84
N VAL A 67 -35.68 -21.24 -7.75
CA VAL A 67 -35.71 -20.60 -6.43
C VAL A 67 -34.51 -19.68 -6.36
N ALA A 68 -34.74 -18.41 -5.96
CA ALA A 68 -33.64 -17.51 -5.66
C ALA A 68 -32.81 -18.11 -4.53
N VAL A 69 -31.62 -18.61 -4.86
CA VAL A 69 -30.66 -19.02 -3.85
C VAL A 69 -30.14 -17.71 -3.23
N PRO A 70 -30.29 -17.49 -1.91
CA PRO A 70 -29.74 -16.31 -1.28
C PRO A 70 -28.24 -16.26 -1.53
N GLU A 71 -27.76 -15.10 -1.98
CA GLU A 71 -26.34 -14.88 -2.23
C GLU A 71 -25.58 -15.16 -0.92
N PRO A 72 -24.52 -15.99 -0.94
CA PRO A 72 -23.78 -16.30 0.27
C PRO A 72 -23.20 -15.00 0.83
N GLU A 73 -23.49 -14.72 2.10
CA GLU A 73 -22.95 -13.55 2.78
C GLU A 73 -21.42 -13.54 2.64
N PRO A 74 -20.81 -12.39 2.29
CA PRO A 74 -19.38 -12.30 2.13
C PRO A 74 -18.71 -12.68 3.45
N ALA A 75 -17.89 -13.74 3.41
CA ALA A 75 -17.15 -14.21 4.56
C ALA A 75 -16.29 -13.07 5.13
N PRO A 76 -16.20 -12.95 6.47
CA PRO A 76 -15.42 -11.89 7.09
C PRO A 76 -13.96 -12.02 6.66
N VAL A 77 -13.46 -10.97 6.00
CA VAL A 77 -12.08 -10.88 5.57
C VAL A 77 -11.21 -10.74 6.81
N ALA A 78 -10.39 -11.76 7.09
CA ALA A 78 -9.45 -11.72 8.20
C ALA A 78 -8.46 -10.56 7.97
N VAL A 79 -8.48 -9.58 8.88
CA VAL A 79 -7.52 -8.48 8.86
C VAL A 79 -6.17 -9.04 9.26
N VAL A 80 -5.23 -9.09 8.31
CA VAL A 80 -3.85 -9.46 8.57
C VAL A 80 -3.17 -8.26 9.22
N GLU A 81 -2.89 -8.33 10.52
CA GLU A 81 -2.04 -7.33 11.19
C GLU A 81 -0.64 -7.37 10.55
N GLN A 82 -0.21 -6.24 10.00
CA GLN A 82 1.13 -6.09 9.45
C GLN A 82 2.12 -5.92 10.61
N ALA A 83 3.18 -6.72 10.60
CA ALA A 83 4.27 -6.59 11.56
C ALA A 83 4.91 -5.19 11.49
N PRO A 84 5.43 -4.65 12.61
CA PRO A 84 6.09 -3.35 12.62
C PRO A 84 7.31 -3.34 11.70
N GLN A 85 7.42 -2.30 10.87
CA GLN A 85 8.56 -2.07 10.00
C GLN A 85 9.63 -1.28 10.76
N TYR A 86 10.87 -1.79 10.77
CA TYR A 86 12.02 -1.10 11.34
C TYR A 86 12.84 -0.45 10.23
N VAL A 87 13.46 0.69 10.55
CA VAL A 87 14.36 1.41 9.66
C VAL A 87 15.74 1.47 10.31
N ASP A 88 16.74 0.95 9.61
CA ASP A 88 18.14 1.01 10.03
C ASP A 88 18.81 2.27 9.45
N GLU A 89 19.39 3.11 10.30
CA GLU A 89 20.15 4.31 9.91
C GLU A 89 21.60 4.17 10.39
N THR A 90 22.56 4.18 9.46
CA THR A 90 24.00 4.15 9.77
C THR A 90 24.61 5.52 9.57
N ILE A 91 25.26 6.04 10.61
CA ILE A 91 25.94 7.34 10.59
C ILE A 91 27.44 7.10 10.75
N SER A 92 28.20 7.27 9.66
CA SER A 92 29.65 7.14 9.67
C SER A 92 30.31 8.45 10.09
N LEU A 93 30.99 8.44 11.24
CA LEU A 93 31.75 9.58 11.75
C LEU A 93 33.25 9.30 11.62
N SER A 94 34.01 10.26 11.10
CA SER A 94 35.45 10.06 10.94
C SER A 94 36.20 10.23 12.26
N ALA A 95 37.09 9.27 12.58
CA ALA A 95 37.93 9.32 13.78
C ALA A 95 38.78 10.60 13.82
N LYS A 96 39.26 11.09 12.67
CA LYS A 96 40.00 12.36 12.58
C LYS A 96 39.19 13.57 13.05
N THR A 97 37.88 13.57 12.84
CA THR A 97 37.01 14.66 13.28
C THR A 97 36.69 14.51 14.77
N LEU A 98 36.40 13.29 15.22
CA LEU A 98 36.02 13.01 16.61
C LEU A 98 37.19 13.12 17.59
N PHE A 99 38.35 12.57 17.22
CA PHE A 99 39.48 12.32 18.10
C PHE A 99 40.78 12.93 17.59
N GLY A 100 41.66 13.30 18.53
CA GLY A 100 43.06 13.60 18.23
C GLY A 100 43.78 12.40 17.60
N PHE A 101 44.92 12.65 16.94
CA PHE A 101 45.79 11.56 16.47
C PHE A 101 46.26 10.72 17.68
N ASP A 102 46.11 9.39 17.59
CA ASP A 102 46.40 8.42 18.66
C ASP A 102 45.74 8.74 20.02
N LYS A 103 44.52 9.29 19.99
CA LYS A 103 43.76 9.60 21.22
C LYS A 103 42.33 9.05 21.16
N ASP A 104 41.78 8.80 22.34
CA ASP A 104 40.38 8.45 22.60
C ASP A 104 39.59 9.64 23.18
N SER A 105 40.25 10.76 23.46
CA SER A 105 39.61 11.98 23.94
C SER A 105 38.89 12.72 22.82
N LEU A 106 37.58 12.93 22.98
CA LEU A 106 36.78 13.73 22.05
C LEU A 106 37.25 15.18 22.00
N ARG A 107 37.25 15.76 20.79
CA ARG A 107 37.37 17.22 20.63
C ARG A 107 36.12 17.94 21.14
N ALA A 108 36.27 19.20 21.51
CA ALA A 108 35.14 20.04 21.92
C ALA A 108 34.08 20.14 20.80
N GLU A 109 34.50 20.37 19.55
CA GLU A 109 33.56 20.41 18.42
C GLU A 109 32.87 19.07 18.17
N ALA A 110 33.54 17.96 18.48
CA ALA A 110 32.95 16.62 18.35
C ALA A 110 31.87 16.37 19.42
N GLN A 111 32.10 16.81 20.65
CA GLN A 111 31.13 16.71 21.74
C GLN A 111 29.83 17.46 21.42
N ASP A 112 29.93 18.67 20.87
CA ASP A 112 28.74 19.45 20.48
C ASP A 112 27.93 18.77 19.38
N ASN A 113 28.59 18.22 18.36
CA ASN A 113 27.93 17.48 17.28
C ASN A 113 27.26 16.20 17.79
N LEU A 114 27.93 15.44 18.68
CA LEU A 114 27.36 14.25 19.30
C LEU A 114 26.18 14.59 20.20
N LYS A 115 26.19 15.73 20.88
CA LYS A 115 25.07 16.21 21.69
C LYS A 115 23.84 16.53 20.85
N VAL A 116 24.02 17.17 19.69
CA VAL A 116 22.92 17.41 18.73
C VAL A 116 22.36 16.09 18.22
N LEU A 117 23.23 15.13 17.88
CA LEU A 117 22.80 13.79 17.46
C LEU A 117 22.00 13.07 18.55
N ALA A 118 22.49 13.08 19.79
CA ALA A 118 21.80 12.48 20.93
C ALA A 118 20.42 13.12 21.17
N GLN A 119 20.32 14.45 21.05
CA GLN A 119 19.03 15.15 21.15
C GLN A 119 18.07 14.72 20.04
N ARG A 120 18.54 14.55 18.80
CA ARG A 120 17.71 14.04 17.70
C ARG A 120 17.20 12.62 18.00
N LEU A 121 18.09 11.71 18.41
CA LEU A 121 17.73 10.32 18.70
C LEU A 121 16.72 10.22 19.86
N SER A 122 16.83 11.09 20.87
CA SER A 122 15.89 11.13 22.01
C SER A 122 14.45 11.51 21.63
N ARG A 123 14.26 12.16 20.48
CA ARG A 123 12.95 12.58 19.97
C ARG A 123 12.36 11.60 18.95
N THR A 124 13.10 10.53 18.63
CA THR A 124 12.70 9.51 17.66
C THR A 124 12.39 8.21 18.40
N ASN A 125 11.49 7.39 17.85
CA ASN A 125 11.19 6.06 18.39
C ASN A 125 12.30 5.08 17.98
N VAL A 126 13.42 5.11 18.71
CA VAL A 126 14.60 4.27 18.46
C VAL A 126 14.55 3.03 19.35
N GLN A 127 14.65 1.84 18.76
CA GLN A 127 14.65 0.58 19.50
C GLN A 127 16.05 0.21 20.03
N SER A 128 17.10 0.44 19.25
CA SER A 128 18.48 0.14 19.65
C SER A 128 19.48 1.10 18.99
N VAL A 129 20.60 1.35 19.69
CA VAL A 129 21.74 2.12 19.17
C VAL A 129 22.98 1.25 19.33
N ARG A 130 23.68 1.00 18.22
CA ARG A 130 24.96 0.27 18.19
C ARG A 130 26.06 1.23 17.79
N VAL A 131 27.11 1.32 18.61
CA VAL A 131 28.30 2.14 18.34
C VAL A 131 29.46 1.20 18.02
N GLU A 132 30.08 1.40 16.86
CA GLU A 132 31.21 0.59 16.39
C GLU A 132 32.42 1.50 16.17
N GLY A 133 33.53 1.18 16.85
CA GLY A 133 34.81 1.87 16.70
C GLY A 133 35.73 1.11 15.74
N HIS A 134 36.31 1.82 14.77
CA HIS A 134 37.29 1.28 13.83
C HIS A 134 38.66 1.96 14.01
N THR A 135 39.73 1.18 14.02
CA THR A 135 41.11 1.66 13.89
C THR A 135 41.74 1.07 12.62
N ASP A 136 42.84 1.63 12.17
CA ASP A 136 43.65 1.00 11.14
C ASP A 136 44.46 -0.18 11.71
N PHE A 137 45.17 -0.90 10.83
CA PHE A 137 46.03 -2.01 11.22
C PHE A 137 47.39 -1.55 11.79
N MET A 138 47.64 -0.24 11.83
CA MET A 138 48.95 0.33 12.12
C MET A 138 49.09 0.58 13.63
N GLY A 139 49.82 -0.30 14.31
CA GLY A 139 50.32 -0.04 15.66
C GLY A 139 50.52 -1.30 16.49
N SER A 140 51.30 -1.19 17.56
CA SER A 140 51.52 -2.29 18.52
C SER A 140 50.23 -2.60 19.30
N GLU A 141 50.22 -3.67 20.12
CA GLU A 141 49.02 -4.17 20.82
C GLU A 141 48.18 -3.11 21.58
N ASN A 142 48.75 -1.95 21.91
CA ASN A 142 48.01 -0.80 22.45
C ASN A 142 46.91 -0.25 21.51
N THR A 143 47.03 -0.43 20.20
CA THR A 143 46.07 0.06 19.20
C THR A 143 44.75 -0.72 19.24
N ILE A 144 44.81 -2.01 19.60
CA ILE A 144 43.64 -2.88 19.72
C ILE A 144 42.74 -2.44 20.89
N ARG A 145 43.31 -1.75 21.90
CA ARG A 145 42.54 -1.22 23.05
C ARG A 145 41.84 0.12 22.78
N LEU A 146 42.20 0.83 21.70
CA LEU A 146 41.57 2.10 21.33
C LEU A 146 40.14 1.90 20.78
N CYS A 147 39.86 0.79 20.09
CA CYS A 147 38.53 0.49 19.55
C CYS A 147 37.39 0.48 20.59
N PRO A 148 37.47 -0.31 21.68
CA PRO A 148 36.40 -0.33 22.67
C PRO A 148 36.31 1.00 23.44
N ASN A 149 37.44 1.65 23.74
CA ASN A 149 37.43 2.91 24.48
C ASN A 149 36.78 4.05 23.69
N ALA A 150 37.09 4.18 22.41
CA ALA A 150 36.51 5.20 21.53
C ALA A 150 35.01 4.99 21.26
N ALA A 151 34.51 3.75 21.38
CA ALA A 151 33.08 3.45 21.29
C ALA A 151 32.32 3.69 22.62
N HIS A 152 33.04 3.76 23.75
CA HIS A 152 32.48 3.96 25.07
C HIS A 152 32.56 5.42 25.57
N THR A 153 33.42 6.27 25.00
CA THR A 153 33.53 7.71 25.33
C THR A 153 32.41 8.54 24.72
#